data_AF-A0A6A6GCQ1-F1
#
_entry.id   AF-A0A6A6GCQ1-F1
#
_cell.length_a   1.000
_cell.length_b   1.000
_cell.length_c   1.000
_cell.angle_alpha   90.00
_cell.angle_beta   90.00
_cell.angle_gamma   90.00
#
_symmetry.space_group_name_H-M   'P 1'
#
loop_
_entity.id
_entity.type
_entity.pdbx_description
1 polymer ?
#
loop_
_entity_poly.entity_id
_entity_poly.type
_entity_poly.pdbx_seq_one_letter_code
_entity_poly.pdbx_strand_id
1 'polypeptide(L)'
;MPPEIIQSIFSYCPNPHLPLASLAIAAKLSTERMFTRCGVSLLSKDIPVATDDDQPTEDPAPPPHTRAEIEALLRCRWLSWPRFQTILRAVLTTFLSHHPSTTSLIPALLFDEPHLQPPLSFTTLSSTISIPSRLLHGPWTPTKSSFLHYLTFLNLTIDWSTTTLGETATAGLAEAIESKSRLAVASLLTEHLCLRPTQAHLRSSILQHGCDPTIVFHLLSAAVRAKARSRRELGPGQGSDVNTLDPSIWAWLKRLEGTGDPRAGWLKGALRAAGDAMKVTAARAEGLHRELVGVCGRERDGVERIEMWWGGGGGEVEEDGGE
;
A
#
# COMPACT_ATOMS: atom_id res chain seq x y z
N MET A 1 27.22 26.99 -4.26
CA MET A 1 27.93 26.01 -3.42
C MET A 1 28.29 24.77 -4.25
N PRO A 2 29.57 24.37 -4.25
CA PRO A 2 30.06 23.13 -4.88
C PRO A 2 29.34 21.86 -4.38
N PRO A 3 29.17 20.82 -5.21
CA PRO A 3 28.58 19.55 -4.81
C PRO A 3 29.26 18.88 -3.61
N GLU A 4 30.58 18.98 -3.52
CA GLU A 4 31.41 18.31 -2.49
C GLU A 4 31.03 18.83 -1.10
N ILE A 5 30.94 20.16 -0.96
CA ILE A 5 30.57 20.82 0.30
C ILE A 5 29.13 20.47 0.68
N ILE A 6 28.20 20.48 -0.28
CA ILE A 6 26.80 20.12 -0.03
C ILE A 6 26.69 18.66 0.44
N GLN A 7 27.43 17.74 -0.18
CA GLN A 7 27.45 16.33 0.19
C GLN A 7 28.10 16.09 1.55
N SER A 8 29.15 16.84 1.91
CA SER A 8 29.75 16.79 3.24
C SER A 8 28.77 17.26 4.32
N ILE A 9 28.07 18.38 4.09
CA ILE A 9 27.03 18.88 5.02
C ILE A 9 25.91 17.85 5.17
N PHE A 10 25.42 17.32 4.04
CA PHE A 10 24.35 16.32 4.05
C PHE A 10 24.77 14.98 4.67
N SER A 11 26.06 14.63 4.59
CA SER A 11 26.60 13.44 5.26
C SER A 11 26.61 13.58 6.78
N TYR A 12 26.83 14.79 7.28
CA TYR A 12 26.79 15.09 8.72
C TYR A 12 25.36 15.18 9.24
N CYS A 13 24.45 15.79 8.46
CA CYS A 13 23.04 15.92 8.81
C CYS A 13 22.16 15.49 7.62
N PRO A 14 21.73 14.22 7.55
CA PRO A 14 20.95 13.69 6.43
C PRO A 14 19.48 14.16 6.49
N ASN A 15 19.25 15.45 6.28
CA ASN A 15 17.93 16.06 6.36
C ASN A 15 17.16 15.90 5.03
N PRO A 16 16.07 15.13 4.98
CA PRO A 16 15.30 14.90 3.75
C PRO A 16 14.60 16.16 3.22
N HIS A 17 14.49 17.23 4.01
CA HIS A 17 13.94 18.51 3.56
C HIS A 17 14.88 19.26 2.61
N LEU A 18 16.19 19.04 2.68
CA LEU A 18 17.16 19.69 1.78
C LEU A 18 16.92 19.38 0.29
N PRO A 19 16.80 18.10 -0.14
CA PRO A 19 16.45 17.79 -1.53
C PRO A 19 15.00 18.16 -1.89
N LEU A 20 14.11 18.36 -0.92
CA LEU A 20 12.75 18.85 -1.20
C LEU A 20 12.72 20.37 -1.43
N ALA A 21 13.60 21.12 -0.76
CA ALA A 21 13.64 22.58 -0.82
C ALA A 21 14.17 23.13 -2.17
N SER A 22 15.04 22.38 -2.87
CA SER A 22 15.62 22.85 -4.13
C SER A 22 15.99 21.71 -5.07
N LEU A 23 15.52 21.79 -6.32
CA LEU A 23 15.86 20.83 -7.38
C LEU A 23 17.37 20.82 -7.69
N ALA A 24 18.03 21.99 -7.60
CA ALA A 24 19.46 22.11 -7.83
C ALA A 24 20.27 21.42 -6.71
N ILE A 25 19.80 21.48 -5.46
CA ILE A 25 20.41 20.75 -4.34
C ILE A 25 20.11 19.25 -4.48
N ALA A 26 18.87 18.89 -4.82
CA ALA A 26 18.48 17.49 -5.05
C ALA A 26 19.34 16.82 -6.12
N ALA A 27 19.63 17.52 -7.23
CA ALA A 27 20.50 17.00 -8.30
C ALA A 27 21.94 16.79 -7.84
N LYS A 28 22.45 17.61 -6.91
CA LYS A 28 23.80 17.45 -6.33
C LYS A 28 23.86 16.35 -5.27
N LEU A 29 22.73 16.05 -4.64
CA LEU A 29 22.56 15.01 -3.63
C LEU A 29 22.06 13.67 -4.19
N SER A 30 21.80 13.56 -5.50
CA SER A 30 21.17 12.38 -6.10
C SER A 30 22.12 11.19 -6.28
N THR A 31 23.30 11.20 -5.64
CA THR A 31 24.26 10.10 -5.69
C THR A 31 23.79 8.94 -4.82
N GLU A 32 24.20 7.72 -5.20
CA GLU A 32 23.79 6.51 -4.49
C GLU A 32 24.19 6.50 -3.02
N ARG A 33 25.42 6.94 -2.76
CA ARG A 33 25.95 7.06 -1.41
C ARG A 33 25.10 7.98 -0.53
N MET A 34 24.69 9.15 -1.02
CA MET A 34 23.97 10.14 -0.22
C MET A 34 22.57 9.66 0.13
N PHE A 35 21.85 9.09 -0.86
CA PHE A 35 20.52 8.60 -0.58
C PHE A 35 20.51 7.37 0.32
N THR A 36 21.43 6.43 0.13
CA THR A 36 21.50 5.23 0.95
C THR A 36 21.82 5.61 2.38
N ARG A 37 22.77 6.53 2.61
CA ARG A 37 23.07 7.04 3.95
C ARG A 37 21.87 7.71 4.61
N CYS A 38 21.16 8.59 3.89
CA CYS A 38 19.98 9.26 4.42
C CYS A 38 18.83 8.28 4.72
N GLY A 39 18.57 7.34 3.81
CA GLY A 39 17.56 6.31 4.01
C GLY A 39 17.89 5.37 5.17
N VAL A 40 19.14 4.91 5.30
CA VAL A 40 19.58 4.05 6.40
C VAL A 40 19.45 4.79 7.73
N SER A 41 19.86 6.05 7.80
CA SER A 41 19.71 6.85 9.03
C SER A 41 18.24 6.95 9.45
N LEU A 42 17.35 7.35 8.54
CA LEU A 42 15.94 7.62 8.86
C LEU A 42 15.10 6.36 9.09
N LEU A 43 15.41 5.28 8.37
CA LEU A 43 14.60 4.06 8.40
C LEU A 43 15.06 3.05 9.44
N SER A 44 16.25 3.16 10.01
CA SER A 44 16.73 2.23 11.04
C SER A 44 16.18 2.59 12.41
N LYS A 45 15.68 1.61 13.16
CA LYS A 45 15.16 1.83 14.52
C LYS A 45 16.24 1.97 15.60
N ASP A 46 17.39 1.30 15.44
CA ASP A 46 18.32 1.05 16.56
C ASP A 46 19.79 1.32 16.24
N ILE A 47 20.11 2.17 15.26
CA ILE A 47 21.53 2.53 15.02
C ILE A 47 21.86 3.73 15.91
N PRO A 48 22.68 3.56 16.98
CA PRO A 48 23.33 4.72 17.58
C PRO A 48 24.13 5.40 16.48
N VAL A 49 23.83 6.67 16.21
CA VAL A 49 24.58 7.47 15.24
C VAL A 49 26.06 7.34 15.60
N ALA A 50 26.82 6.63 14.78
CA ALA A 50 28.26 6.53 14.94
C ALA A 50 28.83 7.92 14.69
N THR A 51 28.99 8.69 15.76
CA THR A 51 29.95 9.78 15.80
C THR A 51 31.31 9.12 15.72
N ASP A 52 31.99 9.29 14.58
CA ASP A 52 33.45 9.11 14.50
C ASP A 52 34.08 10.14 15.45
N ASP A 53 34.09 9.86 16.75
CA ASP A 53 35.03 10.42 17.74
C ASP A 53 34.78 9.79 19.11
N ASP A 54 35.85 9.25 19.70
CA ASP A 54 35.97 8.82 21.11
C ASP A 54 35.92 10.05 22.05
N GLN A 55 34.82 10.81 22.00
CA GLN A 55 34.49 11.84 22.98
C GLN A 55 33.25 11.38 23.75
N PRO A 56 33.28 11.37 25.09
CA PRO A 56 32.08 11.21 25.88
C PRO A 56 31.22 12.47 25.70
N THR A 57 30.39 12.50 24.66
CA THR A 57 29.41 13.57 24.48
C THR A 57 28.36 13.44 25.58
N GLU A 58 28.35 14.42 26.48
CA GLU A 58 27.24 14.72 27.42
C GLU A 58 25.95 15.16 26.69
N ASP A 59 25.92 15.07 25.36
CA ASP A 59 24.75 15.45 24.57
C ASP A 59 23.65 14.38 24.66
N PRO A 60 22.40 14.79 24.92
CA PRO A 60 21.26 13.89 24.92
C PRO A 60 21.17 13.18 23.56
N ALA A 61 20.88 11.88 23.60
CA ALA A 61 20.67 11.06 22.40
C ALA A 61 19.82 11.84 21.37
N PRO A 62 20.20 11.82 20.08
CA PRO A 62 19.45 12.54 19.05
C PRO A 62 17.98 12.15 19.13
N PRO A 63 17.04 13.12 19.03
CA PRO A 63 15.63 12.82 19.14
C PRO A 63 15.26 11.76 18.11
N PRO A 64 14.35 10.81 18.46
CA PRO A 64 13.89 9.81 17.53
C PRO A 64 13.41 10.48 16.25
N HIS A 65 13.78 9.92 15.09
CA HIS A 65 13.41 10.47 13.79
C HIS A 65 11.90 10.71 13.74
N THR A 66 11.53 11.92 13.37
CA THR A 66 10.13 12.32 13.41
C THR A 66 9.39 11.69 12.24
N ARG A 67 8.10 11.38 12.43
CA ARG A 67 7.19 10.97 11.35
C ARG A 67 7.32 11.88 10.12
N ALA A 68 7.47 13.18 10.33
CA ALA A 68 7.62 14.17 9.26
C ALA A 68 8.86 13.94 8.38
N GLU A 69 9.99 13.52 8.97
CA GLU A 69 11.22 13.24 8.24
C GLU A 69 11.09 11.98 7.39
N ILE A 70 10.48 10.92 7.91
CA ILE A 70 10.26 9.68 7.15
C ILE A 70 9.29 9.94 5.99
N GLU A 71 8.20 10.67 6.23
CA GLU A 71 7.30 11.06 5.15
C GLU A 71 7.99 11.99 4.13
N ALA A 72 8.88 12.88 4.56
CA ALA A 72 9.69 13.72 3.68
C ALA A 72 10.61 12.87 2.78
N LEU A 73 11.27 11.85 3.36
CA LEU A 73 12.05 10.87 2.59
C LEU A 73 11.19 10.19 1.52
N LEU A 74 9.99 9.74 1.88
CA LEU A 74 9.08 9.10 0.92
C LEU A 74 8.60 10.06 -0.19
N ARG A 75 8.48 11.37 0.10
CA ARG A 75 8.13 12.42 -0.88
C ARG A 75 9.28 12.78 -1.82
N CYS A 76 10.53 12.47 -1.47
CA CYS A 76 11.69 12.78 -2.31
C CYS A 76 11.54 12.19 -3.72
N ARG A 77 11.66 13.04 -4.75
CA ARG A 77 11.54 12.64 -6.17
C ARG A 77 12.55 11.57 -6.57
N TRP A 78 13.73 11.58 -5.93
CA TRP A 78 14.80 10.65 -6.19
C TRP A 78 14.58 9.28 -5.52
N LEU A 79 13.62 9.12 -4.60
CA LEU A 79 13.29 7.82 -4.03
C LEU A 79 12.41 7.05 -5.01
N SER A 80 13.02 6.17 -5.80
CA SER A 80 12.35 5.21 -6.68
C SER A 80 12.25 3.84 -6.02
N TRP A 81 11.47 2.93 -6.59
CA TRP A 81 11.35 1.57 -6.07
C TRP A 81 12.70 0.83 -5.96
N PRO A 82 13.57 0.78 -7.00
CA PRO A 82 14.87 0.12 -6.85
C PRO A 82 15.73 0.72 -5.75
N ARG A 83 15.68 2.06 -5.59
CA ARG A 83 16.43 2.75 -4.54
C ARG A 83 15.90 2.47 -3.15
N PHE A 84 14.57 2.39 -3.00
CA PHE A 84 13.95 1.98 -1.74
C PHE A 84 14.34 0.55 -1.36
N GLN A 85 14.38 -0.38 -2.33
CA GLN A 85 14.88 -1.74 -2.09
C GLN A 85 16.36 -1.74 -1.65
N THR A 86 17.22 -0.96 -2.31
CA THR A 86 18.63 -0.80 -1.91
C THR A 86 18.76 -0.25 -0.49
N ILE A 87 17.97 0.76 -0.14
CA ILE A 87 17.94 1.32 1.22
C ILE A 87 17.51 0.26 2.24
N LEU A 88 16.40 -0.46 2.01
CA LEU A 88 15.95 -1.48 2.95
C LEU A 88 16.95 -2.62 3.12
N ARG A 89 17.61 -3.04 2.04
CA ARG A 89 18.71 -4.01 2.13
C ARG A 89 19.86 -3.47 2.98
N ALA A 90 20.25 -2.21 2.77
CA ALA A 90 21.31 -1.58 3.55
C ALA A 90 20.92 -1.46 5.05
N VAL A 91 19.68 -1.06 5.34
CA VAL A 91 19.13 -1.03 6.71
C VAL A 91 19.24 -2.41 7.36
N LEU A 92 18.80 -3.46 6.66
CA LEU A 92 18.90 -4.83 7.17
C LEU A 92 20.37 -5.23 7.40
N THR A 93 21.27 -4.96 6.46
CA THR A 93 22.70 -5.25 6.62
C THR A 93 23.28 -4.54 7.84
N THR A 94 22.95 -3.27 8.05
CA THR A 94 23.43 -2.51 9.21
C THR A 94 22.83 -3.06 10.51
N PHE A 95 21.54 -3.38 10.53
CA PHE A 95 20.90 -4.03 11.68
C PHE A 95 21.59 -5.35 12.06
N LEU A 96 21.84 -6.21 11.07
CA LEU A 96 22.54 -7.49 11.27
C LEU A 96 23.97 -7.31 11.78
N SER A 97 24.68 -6.25 11.35
CA SER A 97 26.03 -5.96 11.84
C SER A 97 26.06 -5.58 13.33
N HIS A 98 25.01 -4.91 13.83
CA HIS A 98 24.87 -4.57 15.25
C HIS A 98 24.28 -5.70 16.08
N HIS A 99 23.53 -6.61 15.47
CA HIS A 99 22.88 -7.76 16.13
C HIS A 99 23.29 -9.09 15.48
N PRO A 100 24.58 -9.49 15.56
CA PRO A 100 25.07 -10.68 14.88
C PRO A 100 24.37 -11.97 15.35
N SER A 101 23.94 -12.01 16.61
CA SER A 101 23.18 -13.13 17.20
C SER A 101 21.78 -13.33 16.59
N THR A 102 21.24 -12.33 15.89
CA THR A 102 19.90 -12.36 15.28
C THR A 102 19.96 -12.79 13.79
N THR A 103 21.17 -12.95 13.23
CA THR A 103 21.40 -13.22 11.80
C THR A 103 20.77 -14.51 11.29
N SER A 104 20.67 -15.54 12.13
CA SER A 104 20.07 -16.83 11.75
C SER A 104 18.53 -16.80 11.71
N LEU A 105 17.89 -15.72 12.18
CA LEU A 105 16.42 -15.66 12.39
C LEU A 105 15.69 -14.71 11.44
N ILE A 106 16.38 -13.91 10.62
CA ILE A 106 15.73 -12.93 9.73
C ILE A 106 15.67 -13.47 8.30
N PRO A 107 14.47 -13.70 7.72
CA PRO A 107 14.32 -14.01 6.31
C PRO A 107 14.88 -12.89 5.43
N ALA A 108 15.45 -13.26 4.28
CA ALA A 108 15.80 -12.28 3.26
C ALA A 108 14.60 -11.38 2.93
N LEU A 109 14.84 -10.10 2.62
CA LEU A 109 13.78 -9.18 2.19
C LEU A 109 13.11 -9.72 0.91
N LEU A 110 11.80 -9.98 1.00
CA LEU A 110 10.98 -10.49 -0.11
C LEU A 110 10.19 -9.34 -0.70
N PHE A 111 10.71 -8.77 -1.79
CA PHE A 111 10.08 -7.63 -2.44
C PHE A 111 8.98 -8.00 -3.42
N ASP A 112 9.08 -9.17 -4.05
CA ASP A 112 8.13 -9.65 -5.05
C ASP A 112 6.94 -10.37 -4.39
N GLU A 113 7.18 -11.00 -3.24
CA GLU A 113 6.18 -11.73 -2.45
C GLU A 113 6.14 -11.19 -1.02
N PRO A 114 5.73 -9.92 -0.83
CA PRO A 114 5.82 -9.28 0.47
C PRO A 114 4.94 -9.99 1.52
N HIS A 115 3.86 -10.66 1.11
CA HIS A 115 2.98 -11.43 1.98
C HIS A 115 3.64 -12.60 2.73
N LEU A 116 4.76 -13.11 2.24
CA LEU A 116 5.55 -14.15 2.93
C LEU A 116 6.56 -13.55 3.91
N GLN A 117 6.73 -12.23 3.90
CA GLN A 117 7.72 -11.54 4.71
C GLN A 117 7.18 -11.29 6.13
N PRO A 118 7.98 -11.57 7.17
CA PRO A 118 7.60 -11.17 8.52
C PRO A 118 7.59 -9.64 8.68
N PRO A 119 6.93 -9.13 9.74
CA PRO A 119 6.97 -7.71 10.08
C PRO A 119 8.41 -7.19 10.21
N LEU A 120 8.67 -6.02 9.63
CA LEU A 120 10.00 -5.40 9.62
C LEU A 120 10.31 -4.69 10.94
N SER A 121 10.62 -5.47 11.97
CA SER A 121 10.93 -4.98 13.32
C SER A 121 12.09 -3.98 13.36
N PHE A 122 13.03 -4.09 12.43
CA PHE A 122 14.23 -3.25 12.33
C PHE A 122 14.01 -1.89 11.64
N THR A 123 12.82 -1.65 11.07
CA THR A 123 12.51 -0.39 10.35
C THR A 123 11.61 0.54 11.14
N THR A 124 11.80 1.86 11.02
CA THR A 124 10.90 2.89 11.57
C THR A 124 9.57 3.00 10.82
N LEU A 125 9.40 2.24 9.72
CA LEU A 125 8.17 2.20 8.95
C LEU A 125 7.03 1.62 9.80
N SER A 126 5.92 2.36 9.88
CA SER A 126 4.74 1.99 10.66
C SER A 126 3.48 2.52 10.00
N SER A 127 2.32 2.06 10.47
CA SER A 127 1.01 2.47 9.97
C SER A 127 0.68 3.95 10.18
N THR A 128 1.46 4.64 11.01
CA THR A 128 1.32 6.08 11.23
C THR A 128 1.85 6.94 10.08
N ILE A 129 2.64 6.36 9.18
CA ILE A 129 3.28 7.06 8.06
C ILE A 129 2.34 7.10 6.86
N SER A 130 2.19 8.30 6.30
CA SER A 130 1.33 8.53 5.13
C SER A 130 2.04 8.21 3.80
N ILE A 131 1.32 7.56 2.88
CA ILE A 131 1.80 7.32 1.51
C ILE A 131 1.85 8.66 0.75
N PRO A 132 2.97 8.98 0.07
CA PRO A 132 3.08 10.19 -0.74
C PRO A 132 2.05 10.26 -1.89
N SER A 133 1.49 11.46 -2.13
CA SER A 133 0.57 11.73 -3.24
C SER A 133 1.06 11.22 -4.59
N ARG A 134 2.36 11.36 -4.88
CA ARG A 134 3.00 10.92 -6.13
C ARG A 134 2.84 9.42 -6.41
N LEU A 135 2.63 8.59 -5.39
CA LEU A 135 2.41 7.15 -5.52
C LEU A 135 0.91 6.79 -5.62
N LEU A 136 0.02 7.74 -5.35
CA LEU A 136 -1.43 7.56 -5.31
C LEU A 136 -2.13 7.88 -6.64
N HIS A 137 -1.44 8.49 -7.61
CA HIS A 137 -1.97 8.76 -8.96
C HIS A 137 -1.09 8.15 -10.05
N GLY A 138 -1.48 8.16 -11.31
CA GLY A 138 -0.73 7.66 -12.47
C GLY A 138 0.43 8.58 -12.92
N PRO A 139 1.17 8.22 -13.98
CA PRO A 139 1.04 6.99 -14.78
C PRO A 139 1.46 5.74 -14.00
N TRP A 140 0.71 4.65 -14.19
CA TRP A 140 0.90 3.37 -13.47
C TRP A 140 1.92 2.48 -14.19
N THR A 141 3.20 2.71 -13.90
CA THR A 141 4.28 1.80 -14.32
C THR A 141 4.35 0.57 -13.40
N PRO A 142 4.84 -0.60 -13.88
CA PRO A 142 5.00 -1.79 -13.04
C PRO A 142 5.81 -1.49 -11.78
N THR A 143 6.93 -0.77 -11.92
CA THR A 143 7.78 -0.33 -10.82
C THR A 143 7.05 0.51 -9.77
N LYS A 144 6.16 1.40 -10.20
CA LYS A 144 5.34 2.23 -9.29
C LYS A 144 4.28 1.40 -8.59
N SER A 145 3.61 0.50 -9.31
CA SER A 145 2.61 -0.40 -8.74
C SER A 145 3.22 -1.34 -7.70
N SER A 146 4.40 -1.92 -7.97
CA SER A 146 5.15 -2.72 -6.99
C SER A 146 5.55 -1.91 -5.76
N PHE A 147 5.96 -0.66 -5.95
CA PHE A 147 6.29 0.21 -4.83
C PHE A 147 5.08 0.47 -3.94
N LEU A 148 3.96 0.88 -4.55
CA LEU A 148 2.72 1.13 -3.83
C LEU A 148 2.27 -0.13 -3.11
N HIS A 149 2.27 -1.28 -3.80
CA HIS A 149 1.91 -2.57 -3.23
C HIS A 149 2.75 -2.91 -1.99
N TYR A 150 4.07 -2.75 -2.06
CA TYR A 150 4.95 -3.00 -0.93
C TYR A 150 4.69 -2.03 0.24
N LEU A 151 4.46 -0.74 -0.02
CA LEU A 151 4.11 0.21 1.04
C LEU A 151 2.77 -0.11 1.70
N THR A 152 1.79 -0.56 0.92
CA THR A 152 0.50 -1.02 1.46
C THR A 152 0.67 -2.30 2.28
N PHE A 153 1.58 -3.20 1.89
CA PHE A 153 1.90 -4.37 2.70
C PHE A 153 2.53 -3.99 4.05
N LEU A 154 3.36 -2.95 4.08
CA LEU A 154 3.89 -2.38 5.32
C LEU A 154 2.85 -1.56 6.12
N ASN A 155 1.57 -1.60 5.72
CA ASN A 155 0.44 -0.94 6.38
C ASN A 155 0.51 0.58 6.42
N LEU A 156 1.26 1.23 5.53
CA LEU A 156 1.22 2.69 5.42
C LEU A 156 -0.20 3.16 5.06
N THR A 157 -0.59 4.31 5.59
CA THR A 157 -1.96 4.81 5.47
C THR A 157 -2.05 6.01 4.54
N ILE A 158 -3.27 6.44 4.20
CA ILE A 158 -3.52 7.76 3.63
C ILE A 158 -3.97 8.66 4.77
N ASP A 159 -3.36 9.85 4.85
CA ASP A 159 -3.89 10.90 5.69
C ASP A 159 -5.17 11.47 5.08
N TRP A 160 -6.31 11.03 5.60
CA TRP A 160 -7.64 11.50 5.20
C TRP A 160 -8.03 12.85 5.79
N SER A 161 -7.26 13.36 6.76
CA SER A 161 -7.53 14.67 7.39
C SER A 161 -7.17 15.83 6.46
N THR A 162 -6.18 15.63 5.60
CA THR A 162 -5.83 16.55 4.52
C THR A 162 -6.63 16.21 3.27
N THR A 163 -7.57 17.09 2.90
CA THR A 163 -8.58 16.84 1.85
C THR A 163 -8.02 16.42 0.49
N THR A 164 -6.77 16.76 0.20
CA THR A 164 -6.15 16.57 -1.12
C THR A 164 -5.66 15.15 -1.38
N LEU A 165 -5.24 14.39 -0.37
CA LEU A 165 -4.69 13.04 -0.58
C LEU A 165 -5.79 12.01 -0.91
N GLY A 166 -6.94 12.10 -0.25
CA GLY A 166 -8.09 11.24 -0.54
C GLY A 166 -8.64 11.45 -1.96
N GLU A 167 -8.73 12.70 -2.40
CA GLU A 167 -9.11 13.04 -3.77
C GLU A 167 -8.08 12.54 -4.79
N THR A 168 -6.79 12.71 -4.49
CA THR A 168 -5.70 12.20 -5.34
C THR A 168 -5.76 10.69 -5.49
N ALA A 169 -5.98 9.94 -4.40
CA ALA A 169 -6.12 8.49 -4.44
C ALA A 169 -7.37 8.04 -5.21
N THR A 170 -8.47 8.79 -5.11
CA THR A 170 -9.71 8.51 -5.84
C THR A 170 -9.52 8.73 -7.35
N ALA A 171 -8.89 9.84 -7.74
CA ALA A 171 -8.52 10.09 -9.14
C ALA A 171 -7.53 9.03 -9.65
N GLY A 172 -6.53 8.69 -8.85
CA GLY A 172 -5.56 7.65 -9.20
C GLY A 172 -6.17 6.26 -9.38
N LEU A 173 -7.22 5.91 -8.62
CA LEU A 173 -7.97 4.68 -8.83
C LEU A 173 -8.66 4.67 -10.20
N ALA A 174 -9.26 5.79 -10.61
CA ALA A 174 -9.85 5.90 -11.94
C ALA A 174 -8.78 5.73 -13.04
N GLU A 175 -7.62 6.38 -12.89
CA GLU A 175 -6.48 6.21 -13.80
C GLU A 175 -5.94 4.77 -13.82
N ALA A 176 -5.95 4.07 -12.67
CA ALA A 176 -5.48 2.68 -12.57
C ALA A 176 -6.41 1.70 -13.29
N ILE A 177 -7.72 1.96 -13.22
CA ILE A 177 -8.74 1.22 -13.97
C ILE A 177 -8.55 1.45 -15.47
N GLU A 178 -8.38 2.70 -15.89
CA GLU A 178 -8.16 3.08 -17.29
C GLU A 178 -6.90 2.41 -17.85
N SER A 179 -5.79 2.45 -17.10
CA SER A 179 -4.54 1.82 -17.49
C SER A 179 -4.52 0.30 -17.31
N LYS A 180 -5.62 -0.30 -16.85
CA LYS A 180 -5.77 -1.73 -16.54
C LYS A 180 -4.69 -2.28 -15.60
N SER A 181 -4.20 -1.44 -14.69
CA SER A 181 -3.16 -1.83 -13.72
C SER A 181 -3.78 -2.56 -12.55
N ARG A 182 -3.87 -3.89 -12.65
CA ARG A 182 -4.47 -4.77 -11.61
C ARG A 182 -3.83 -4.57 -10.24
N LEU A 183 -2.49 -4.53 -10.19
CA LEU A 183 -1.73 -4.36 -8.96
C LEU A 183 -1.97 -2.99 -8.30
N ALA A 184 -2.06 -1.91 -9.09
CA ALA A 184 -2.38 -0.59 -8.55
C ALA A 184 -3.81 -0.53 -8.01
N VAL A 185 -4.78 -1.10 -8.72
CA VAL A 185 -6.18 -1.19 -8.26
C VAL A 185 -6.27 -1.97 -6.95
N ALA A 186 -5.65 -3.16 -6.88
CA ALA A 186 -5.63 -3.97 -5.67
C ALA A 186 -5.00 -3.22 -4.48
N SER A 187 -3.86 -2.54 -4.73
CA SER A 187 -3.12 -1.78 -3.71
C SER A 187 -3.88 -0.56 -3.21
N LEU A 188 -4.52 0.21 -4.09
CA LEU A 188 -5.34 1.37 -3.69
C LEU A 188 -6.59 0.96 -2.91
N LEU A 189 -7.13 -0.23 -3.21
CA LEU A 189 -8.34 -0.75 -2.59
C LEU A 189 -8.06 -1.60 -1.35
N THR A 190 -6.87 -1.57 -0.75
CA THR A 190 -6.60 -2.28 0.51
C THR A 190 -7.45 -1.78 1.67
N GLU A 191 -7.53 -2.60 2.72
CA GLU A 191 -8.35 -2.26 3.90
C GLU A 191 -7.84 -1.04 4.66
N HIS A 192 -6.52 -0.97 4.90
CA HIS A 192 -5.89 0.11 5.66
C HIS A 192 -5.94 1.46 4.95
N LEU A 193 -6.03 1.50 3.62
CA LEU A 193 -6.19 2.74 2.89
C LEU A 193 -7.61 3.30 2.98
N CYS A 194 -8.61 2.47 3.28
CA CYS A 194 -10.02 2.87 3.41
C CYS A 194 -10.64 3.54 2.17
N LEU A 195 -9.99 3.48 1.01
CA LEU A 195 -10.50 4.05 -0.25
C LEU A 195 -11.84 3.39 -0.63
N ARG A 196 -12.83 4.20 -0.99
CA ARG A 196 -14.18 3.75 -1.32
C ARG A 196 -14.39 3.81 -2.84
N PRO A 197 -14.63 2.67 -3.52
CA PRO A 197 -14.99 2.70 -4.93
C PRO A 197 -16.38 3.30 -5.12
N THR A 198 -16.57 4.03 -6.22
CA THR A 198 -17.85 4.63 -6.60
C THR A 198 -18.55 3.82 -7.69
N GLN A 199 -19.83 4.11 -7.94
CA GLN A 199 -20.52 3.51 -9.09
C GLN A 199 -19.86 3.84 -10.43
N ALA A 200 -19.24 5.02 -10.53
CA ALA A 200 -18.52 5.43 -11.73
C ALA A 200 -17.31 4.51 -11.99
N HIS A 201 -16.56 4.13 -10.95
CA HIS A 201 -15.44 3.19 -11.08
C HIS A 201 -15.91 1.80 -11.56
N LEU A 202 -17.02 1.30 -11.01
CA LEU A 202 -17.57 0.00 -11.41
C LEU A 202 -18.11 0.04 -12.86
N ARG A 203 -18.86 1.08 -13.23
CA ARG A 203 -19.37 1.24 -14.60
C ARG A 203 -18.24 1.39 -15.60
N SER A 204 -17.23 2.21 -15.29
CA SER A 204 -16.09 2.45 -16.18
C SER A 204 -15.30 1.16 -16.42
N SER A 205 -14.98 0.41 -15.36
CA SER A 205 -14.23 -0.86 -15.49
C SER A 205 -14.97 -1.91 -16.34
N ILE A 206 -16.29 -2.01 -16.21
CA ILE A 206 -17.10 -2.98 -16.95
C ILE A 206 -17.40 -2.52 -18.39
N LEU A 207 -17.93 -1.30 -18.54
CA LEU A 207 -18.50 -0.83 -19.80
C LEU A 207 -17.45 -0.23 -20.75
N GLN A 208 -16.41 0.41 -20.21
CA GLN A 208 -15.43 1.17 -21.00
C GLN A 208 -14.11 0.42 -21.13
N HIS A 209 -13.64 -0.22 -20.07
CA HIS A 209 -12.29 -0.81 -20.02
C HIS A 209 -12.26 -2.34 -20.19
N GLY A 210 -13.37 -2.94 -20.63
CA GLY A 210 -13.39 -4.34 -21.09
C GLY A 210 -13.64 -5.39 -20.02
N CYS A 211 -14.13 -4.99 -18.84
CA CYS A 211 -14.54 -5.90 -17.77
C CYS A 211 -13.43 -6.90 -17.38
N ASP A 212 -12.27 -6.38 -16.98
CA ASP A 212 -11.20 -7.21 -16.41
C ASP A 212 -11.71 -7.84 -15.09
N PRO A 213 -11.74 -9.19 -14.97
CA PRO A 213 -12.29 -9.85 -13.80
C PRO A 213 -11.58 -9.48 -12.50
N THR A 214 -10.27 -9.26 -12.55
CA THR A 214 -9.44 -8.92 -11.39
C THR A 214 -9.80 -7.54 -10.86
N ILE A 215 -9.87 -6.55 -11.74
CA ILE A 215 -10.23 -5.17 -11.38
C ILE A 215 -11.65 -5.12 -10.79
N VAL A 216 -12.60 -5.75 -11.48
CA VAL A 216 -14.00 -5.77 -11.03
C VAL A 216 -14.14 -6.51 -9.69
N PHE A 217 -13.42 -7.61 -9.50
CA PHE A 217 -13.39 -8.35 -8.24
C PHE A 217 -12.88 -7.48 -7.07
N HIS A 218 -11.76 -6.77 -7.24
CA HIS A 218 -11.23 -5.88 -6.21
C HIS A 218 -12.17 -4.71 -5.92
N LEU A 219 -12.82 -4.14 -6.94
CA LEU A 219 -13.83 -3.09 -6.77
C LEU A 219 -15.03 -3.58 -5.95
N LEU A 220 -15.58 -4.76 -6.28
CA LEU A 220 -16.69 -5.35 -5.54
C LEU A 220 -16.29 -5.72 -4.10
N SER A 221 -15.11 -6.32 -3.92
CA SER A 221 -14.55 -6.64 -2.60
C SER A 221 -14.37 -5.40 -1.73
N ALA A 222 -13.88 -4.30 -2.29
CA ALA A 222 -13.74 -3.04 -1.58
C ALA A 222 -15.09 -2.38 -1.28
N ALA A 223 -16.06 -2.46 -2.20
CA ALA A 223 -17.41 -1.97 -1.98
C ALA A 223 -18.13 -2.72 -0.84
N VAL A 224 -18.00 -4.06 -0.80
CA VAL A 224 -18.54 -4.90 0.29
C VAL A 224 -17.94 -4.47 1.64
N ARG A 225 -16.61 -4.30 1.70
CA ARG A 225 -15.93 -3.85 2.93
C ARG A 225 -16.33 -2.43 3.34
N ALA A 226 -16.43 -1.50 2.38
CA ALA A 226 -16.88 -0.13 2.64
C ALA A 226 -18.31 -0.09 3.20
N LYS A 227 -19.21 -0.94 2.68
CA LYS A 227 -20.58 -1.09 3.19
C LYS A 227 -20.60 -1.65 4.61
N ALA A 228 -19.79 -2.68 4.88
CA ALA A 228 -19.67 -3.26 6.21
C ALA A 228 -19.14 -2.24 7.24
N ARG A 229 -18.15 -1.40 6.88
CA ARG A 229 -17.64 -0.31 7.74
C ARG A 229 -18.69 0.77 8.00
N SER A 230 -19.31 1.28 6.93
CA SER A 230 -20.28 2.39 7.06
C SER A 230 -21.49 2.01 7.90
N ARG A 231 -21.94 0.75 7.88
CA ARG A 231 -23.00 0.27 8.77
C ARG A 231 -22.60 0.28 10.25
N ARG A 232 -21.31 0.10 10.57
CA ARG A 232 -20.79 0.20 11.95
C ARG A 232 -20.69 1.66 12.40
N GLU A 233 -20.26 2.55 11.52
CA GLU A 233 -19.97 3.95 11.84
C GLU A 233 -21.20 4.87 11.78
N LEU A 234 -22.06 4.71 10.77
CA LEU A 234 -23.14 5.65 10.43
C LEU A 234 -24.55 5.03 10.51
N GLY A 235 -24.66 3.76 10.90
CA GLY A 235 -25.93 3.04 10.99
C GLY A 235 -26.48 2.53 9.64
N PRO A 236 -27.64 1.84 9.66
CA PRO A 236 -28.22 1.20 8.47
C PRO A 236 -28.82 2.23 7.50
N GLY A 237 -28.17 2.47 6.36
CA GLY A 237 -28.75 3.25 5.25
C GLY A 237 -27.74 4.03 4.42
N GLN A 238 -26.71 4.58 5.06
CA GLN A 238 -25.56 5.19 4.39
C GLN A 238 -24.44 4.17 4.26
N GLY A 239 -23.75 4.07 3.10
CA GLY A 239 -22.48 3.34 3.15
C GLY A 239 -21.87 2.66 1.94
N SER A 240 -22.43 2.76 0.74
CA SER A 240 -21.69 2.40 -0.47
C SER A 240 -22.36 3.06 -1.64
N ASP A 241 -21.59 3.77 -2.46
CA ASP A 241 -22.09 4.37 -3.70
C ASP A 241 -22.28 3.31 -4.80
N VAL A 242 -21.81 2.08 -4.57
CA VAL A 242 -21.87 1.01 -5.57
C VAL A 242 -23.23 0.30 -5.51
N ASN A 243 -23.95 0.35 -6.63
CA ASN A 243 -25.20 -0.36 -6.87
C ASN A 243 -24.95 -1.57 -7.78
N THR A 244 -25.04 -2.78 -7.23
CA THR A 244 -24.88 -4.04 -7.98
C THR A 244 -26.06 -4.35 -8.92
N LEU A 245 -27.20 -3.65 -8.76
CA LEU A 245 -28.40 -3.76 -9.58
C LEU A 245 -28.49 -2.66 -10.65
N ASP A 246 -27.34 -2.12 -11.05
CA ASP A 246 -27.27 -1.03 -12.02
C ASP A 246 -27.86 -1.39 -13.39
N PRO A 247 -28.90 -0.67 -13.88
CA PRO A 247 -29.57 -1.01 -15.13
C PRO A 247 -28.63 -1.03 -16.34
N SER A 248 -27.60 -0.17 -16.38
CA SER A 248 -26.68 -0.09 -17.51
C SER A 248 -25.76 -1.31 -17.57
N ILE A 249 -25.28 -1.78 -16.40
CA ILE A 249 -24.46 -3.00 -16.29
C ILE A 249 -25.30 -4.22 -16.67
N TRP A 250 -26.54 -4.34 -16.18
CA TRP A 250 -27.41 -5.47 -16.49
C TRP A 250 -27.88 -5.50 -17.95
N ALA A 251 -28.13 -4.34 -18.56
CA ALA A 251 -28.43 -4.24 -19.99
C ALA A 251 -27.22 -4.65 -20.85
N TRP A 252 -26.01 -4.27 -20.45
CA TRP A 252 -24.79 -4.73 -21.09
C TRP A 252 -24.59 -6.24 -20.93
N LEU A 253 -24.83 -6.78 -19.74
CA LEU A 253 -24.75 -8.21 -19.47
C LEU A 253 -25.71 -9.03 -20.33
N LYS A 254 -26.95 -8.58 -20.48
CA LYS A 254 -27.94 -9.23 -21.36
C LYS A 254 -27.49 -9.27 -22.82
N ARG A 255 -26.79 -8.23 -23.30
CA ARG A 255 -26.21 -8.23 -24.65
C ARG A 255 -25.08 -9.26 -24.78
N LEU A 256 -24.21 -9.37 -23.76
CA LEU A 256 -23.14 -10.37 -23.76
C LEU A 256 -23.64 -11.82 -23.64
N GLU A 257 -24.72 -12.05 -22.88
CA GLU A 257 -25.37 -13.37 -22.83
C GLU A 257 -25.84 -13.79 -24.23
N GLY A 258 -26.40 -12.87 -25.01
CA GLY A 258 -26.82 -13.12 -26.39
C GLY A 258 -25.66 -13.45 -27.35
N THR A 259 -24.45 -12.99 -27.06
CA THR A 259 -23.24 -13.31 -27.85
C THR A 259 -22.50 -14.56 -27.35
N GLY A 260 -22.94 -15.18 -26.26
CA GLY A 260 -22.28 -16.35 -25.66
C GLY A 260 -20.94 -16.06 -24.97
N ASP A 261 -20.70 -14.82 -24.53
CA ASP A 261 -19.44 -14.46 -23.86
C ASP A 261 -19.41 -15.07 -22.44
N PRO A 262 -18.37 -15.87 -22.08
CA PRO A 262 -18.28 -16.50 -20.77
C PRO A 262 -18.22 -15.51 -19.61
N ARG A 263 -17.77 -14.27 -19.85
CA ARG A 263 -17.70 -13.21 -18.82
C ARG A 263 -19.08 -12.83 -18.29
N ALA A 264 -20.14 -13.00 -19.09
CA ALA A 264 -21.50 -12.65 -18.67
C ALA A 264 -21.96 -13.51 -17.49
N GLY A 265 -21.71 -14.82 -17.55
CA GLY A 265 -22.06 -15.75 -16.47
C GLY A 265 -21.30 -15.45 -15.19
N TRP A 266 -19.99 -15.22 -15.30
CA TRP A 266 -19.15 -14.83 -14.16
C TRP A 266 -19.59 -13.50 -13.54
N LEU A 267 -19.73 -12.43 -14.33
CA LEU A 267 -20.07 -11.10 -13.83
C LEU A 267 -21.44 -11.10 -13.14
N LYS A 268 -22.41 -11.84 -13.69
CA LYS A 268 -23.73 -12.03 -13.08
C LYS A 268 -23.63 -12.68 -11.71
N GLY A 269 -22.81 -13.71 -11.58
CA GLY A 269 -22.51 -14.37 -10.31
C GLY A 269 -21.83 -13.41 -9.33
N ALA A 270 -20.81 -12.68 -9.77
CA ALA A 270 -20.05 -11.73 -8.96
C ALA A 270 -20.93 -10.59 -8.42
N LEU A 271 -21.78 -9.98 -9.25
CA LEU A 271 -22.68 -8.89 -8.85
C LEU A 271 -23.74 -9.37 -7.84
N ARG A 272 -24.27 -10.58 -8.02
CA ARG A 272 -25.22 -11.19 -7.08
C ARG A 272 -24.55 -11.50 -5.76
N ALA A 273 -23.41 -12.18 -5.78
CA ALA A 273 -22.65 -12.52 -4.58
C ALA A 273 -22.26 -11.26 -3.79
N ALA A 274 -21.74 -10.24 -4.47
CA ALA A 274 -21.42 -8.96 -3.83
C ALA A 274 -22.68 -8.26 -3.29
N GLY A 275 -23.78 -8.28 -4.04
CA GLY A 275 -25.06 -7.70 -3.62
C GLY A 275 -25.63 -8.39 -2.38
N ASP A 276 -25.53 -9.71 -2.29
CA ASP A 276 -25.99 -10.49 -1.14
C ASP A 276 -25.06 -10.29 0.06
N ALA A 277 -23.74 -10.28 -0.15
CA ALA A 277 -22.76 -9.94 0.89
C ALA A 277 -22.98 -8.53 1.46
N MET A 278 -23.36 -7.55 0.64
CA MET A 278 -23.70 -6.19 1.10
C MET A 278 -25.01 -6.13 1.90
N LYS A 279 -25.91 -7.12 1.76
CA LYS A 279 -27.16 -7.21 2.53
C LYS A 279 -26.94 -7.85 3.90
N VAL A 280 -26.13 -8.92 3.97
CA VAL A 280 -25.87 -9.70 5.18
C VAL A 280 -25.39 -8.79 6.32
N THR A 281 -25.94 -9.04 7.52
CA THR A 281 -25.76 -8.21 8.73
C THR A 281 -24.70 -8.75 9.70
N ALA A 282 -24.03 -9.86 9.40
CA ALA A 282 -23.15 -10.55 10.37
C ALA A 282 -21.64 -10.36 10.12
N ALA A 283 -20.93 -10.17 11.25
CA ALA A 283 -19.51 -10.29 11.60
C ALA A 283 -18.39 -10.19 10.53
N ARG A 284 -17.45 -9.26 10.80
CA ARG A 284 -16.16 -8.95 10.11
C ARG A 284 -16.18 -8.90 8.58
N ALA A 285 -15.80 -7.74 8.04
CA ALA A 285 -15.65 -7.50 6.59
C ALA A 285 -14.73 -8.52 5.89
N GLU A 286 -13.79 -9.11 6.63
CA GLU A 286 -12.93 -10.22 6.22
C GLU A 286 -13.69 -11.52 5.88
N GLY A 287 -14.76 -11.86 6.62
CA GLY A 287 -15.57 -13.05 6.37
C GLY A 287 -16.30 -12.94 5.04
N LEU A 288 -16.99 -11.81 4.84
CA LEU A 288 -17.68 -11.48 3.59
C LEU A 288 -16.72 -11.40 2.39
N HIS A 289 -15.50 -10.90 2.59
CA HIS A 289 -14.48 -10.91 1.55
C HIS A 289 -14.05 -12.34 1.19
N ARG A 290 -13.77 -13.20 2.18
CA ARG A 290 -13.41 -14.61 1.94
C ARG A 290 -14.50 -15.38 1.20
N GLU A 291 -15.77 -15.14 1.53
CA GLU A 291 -16.90 -15.71 0.79
C GLU A 291 -16.91 -15.24 -0.66
N LEU A 292 -16.69 -13.93 -0.90
CA LEU A 292 -16.63 -13.37 -2.24
C LEU A 292 -15.46 -13.94 -3.06
N VAL A 293 -14.29 -14.16 -2.43
CA VAL A 293 -13.14 -14.84 -3.05
C VAL A 293 -13.55 -16.25 -3.52
N GLY A 294 -14.26 -17.01 -2.69
CA GLY A 294 -14.71 -18.37 -3.02
C GLY A 294 -15.70 -18.45 -4.19
N VAL A 295 -16.49 -17.39 -4.39
CA VAL A 295 -17.54 -17.35 -5.42
C VAL A 295 -17.05 -16.79 -6.75
N CYS A 296 -16.33 -15.66 -6.73
CA CYS A 296 -15.96 -14.94 -7.96
C CYS A 296 -14.50 -14.48 -8.02
N GLY A 297 -13.65 -14.83 -7.04
CA GLY A 297 -12.23 -14.47 -6.99
C GLY A 297 -11.29 -15.64 -7.29
N ARG A 298 -11.73 -16.65 -8.05
CA ARG A 298 -10.91 -17.84 -8.35
C ARG A 298 -10.13 -17.64 -9.65
N GLU A 299 -8.93 -18.24 -9.72
CA GLU A 299 -8.10 -18.20 -10.92
C GLU A 299 -8.81 -18.79 -12.15
N ARG A 300 -9.62 -19.84 -11.95
CA ARG A 300 -10.46 -20.42 -13.02
C ARG A 300 -11.48 -19.44 -13.61
N ASP A 301 -11.81 -18.39 -12.87
CA ASP A 301 -12.72 -17.33 -13.30
C ASP A 301 -11.97 -16.18 -14.02
N GLY A 302 -10.65 -16.32 -14.24
CA GLY A 302 -9.79 -15.30 -14.86
C GLY A 302 -9.37 -14.18 -13.90
N VAL A 303 -9.58 -14.36 -12.59
CA VAL A 303 -9.14 -13.42 -11.55
C VAL A 303 -7.72 -13.78 -11.13
N GLU A 304 -6.80 -12.83 -11.31
CA GLU A 304 -5.45 -12.93 -10.81
C GLU A 304 -5.45 -12.73 -9.29
N ARG A 305 -4.87 -13.69 -8.55
CA ARG A 305 -4.72 -13.57 -7.11
C ARG A 305 -3.57 -12.62 -6.80
N ILE A 306 -3.94 -11.44 -6.34
CA ILE A 306 -3.00 -10.48 -5.78
C ILE A 306 -3.11 -10.62 -4.26
N GLU A 307 -2.12 -11.29 -3.67
CA GLU A 307 -2.03 -11.46 -2.24
C GLU A 307 -1.81 -10.09 -1.58
N MET A 308 -2.78 -9.66 -0.77
CA MET A 308 -2.66 -8.46 0.05
C MET A 308 -2.56 -8.87 1.51
N TRP A 309 -1.99 -8.01 2.35
CA TRP A 309 -2.07 -8.24 3.79
C TRP A 309 -3.50 -7.94 4.26
N TRP A 310 -4.23 -9.00 4.58
CA TRP A 310 -5.59 -8.96 5.13
C TRP A 310 -5.47 -9.26 6.63
N GLY A 311 -5.23 -8.22 7.43
CA GLY A 311 -4.87 -8.33 8.86
C GLY A 311 -5.63 -9.44 9.60
N GLY A 312 -4.91 -10.49 10.00
CA GLY A 312 -5.51 -11.69 10.58
C GLY A 312 -4.52 -12.84 10.65
N GLY A 313 -3.42 -12.65 11.39
CA GLY A 313 -2.37 -13.65 11.54
C GLY A 313 -1.50 -13.40 12.77
N GLY A 314 -2.10 -12.99 13.88
CA GLY A 314 -1.49 -13.00 15.20
C GLY A 314 -2.36 -13.88 16.08
N GLY A 315 -2.22 -15.20 15.94
CA GLY A 315 -2.70 -16.12 16.96
C GLY A 315 -1.80 -15.95 18.17
N GLU A 316 -2.23 -15.15 19.14
CA GLU A 316 -1.88 -15.44 20.53
C GLU A 316 -2.48 -16.81 20.82
N VAL A 317 -1.64 -17.84 20.76
CA VAL A 317 -1.88 -19.07 21.50
C VAL A 317 -1.74 -18.65 22.97
N GLU A 318 -2.87 -18.33 23.59
CA GLU A 318 -2.99 -18.45 25.05
C GLU A 318 -2.69 -19.93 25.36
N GLU A 319 -1.45 -20.19 25.76
CA GLU A 319 -1.11 -21.39 26.52
C GLU A 319 -1.88 -21.26 27.84
N ASP A 320 -3.08 -21.83 27.86
CA ASP A 320 -3.82 -22.14 29.06
C ASP A 320 -3.06 -23.26 29.79
N GLY A 321 -2.03 -22.85 30.53
CA GLY A 321 -1.29 -23.69 31.46
C GLY A 321 -2.18 -23.97 32.66
N GLY A 322 -2.97 -25.04 32.57
CA GLY A 322 -3.62 -25.64 33.73
C GLY A 322 -2.61 -26.44 34.56
N GLU A 323 -2.37 -25.97 35.79
CA GLU A 323 -2.11 -26.81 36.96
C GLU A 323 -3.29 -26.69 37.93
#